data_AF-A0A6J5WZA4-F1
#
_entry.id   AF-A0A6J5WZA4-F1
#
_cell.length_a   1.000
_cell.length_b   1.000
_cell.length_c   1.000
_cell.angle_alpha   90.00
_cell.angle_beta   90.00
_cell.angle_gamma   90.00
#
_symmetry.space_group_name_H-M   'P 1'
#
loop_
_entity.id
_entity.type
_entity.pdbx_description
1 polymer ?
#
loop_
_entity_poly.entity_id
_entity_poly.type
_entity_poly.pdbx_seq_one_letter_code
_entity_poly.pdbx_strand_id
1 'polypeptide(L)'
;MKPQIHLRSALKLVNSLSILDLIALTREITGQRGVINRGWGGLVDNWPHDWLFQRCSAVVHHGGVGTTAAGLKAACPTTIVPFFGDQPFWGEMVHARGVGPAPVPADEFSLEKLVDAIRFMLDPKM
;
A
#
# COMPACT_ATOMS: atom_id res chain seq x y z
N MET A 1 -9.23 -10.67 16.90
CA MET A 1 -9.58 -9.69 15.84
C MET A 1 -8.66 -9.91 14.66
N LYS A 2 -9.14 -9.87 13.42
CA LYS A 2 -8.29 -10.02 12.22
C LYS A 2 -7.67 -8.67 11.83
N PRO A 3 -6.39 -8.59 11.42
CA PRO A 3 -5.73 -7.35 11.02
C PRO A 3 -6.35 -6.73 9.74
N GLN A 4 -6.24 -5.40 9.58
CA GLN A 4 -6.86 -4.61 8.51
C GLN A 4 -5.78 -3.92 7.67
N ILE A 5 -5.84 -4.01 6.34
CA ILE A 5 -4.84 -3.46 5.40
C ILE A 5 -5.47 -2.33 4.58
N HIS A 6 -4.71 -1.28 4.27
CA HIS A 6 -5.17 -0.14 3.47
C HIS A 6 -4.46 -0.02 2.12
N LEU A 7 -5.20 0.24 1.04
CA LEU A 7 -4.70 0.41 -0.33
C LEU A 7 -5.21 1.72 -0.95
N ARG A 8 -4.32 2.51 -1.58
CA ARG A 8 -4.65 3.72 -2.36
C ARG A 8 -4.28 3.54 -3.84
N SER A 9 -5.23 3.69 -4.77
CA SER A 9 -4.99 3.51 -6.21
C SER A 9 -4.96 4.82 -7.00
N ALA A 10 -3.89 4.99 -7.78
CA ALA A 10 -3.79 5.91 -8.92
C ALA A 10 -2.96 5.28 -10.07
N LEU A 11 -2.98 3.94 -10.18
CA LEU A 11 -2.29 3.22 -11.26
C LEU A 11 -3.25 2.96 -12.43
N LYS A 12 -2.86 3.39 -13.62
CA LYS A 12 -3.45 2.92 -14.88
C LYS A 12 -2.95 1.50 -15.16
N LEU A 13 -3.91 0.60 -15.35
CA LEU A 13 -3.87 -0.75 -15.94
C LEU A 13 -2.48 -1.28 -16.35
N VAL A 14 -2.00 -2.28 -15.61
CA VAL A 14 -1.00 -3.23 -16.09
C VAL A 14 -1.69 -4.60 -16.12
N ASN A 15 -1.67 -5.24 -17.30
CA ASN A 15 -2.32 -6.52 -17.64
C ASN A 15 -3.86 -6.52 -17.70
N SER A 16 -4.44 -7.59 -18.26
CA SER A 16 -5.88 -7.83 -18.48
C SER A 16 -6.74 -7.86 -17.20
N LEU A 17 -6.13 -7.64 -16.03
CA LEU A 17 -6.77 -7.57 -14.73
C LEU A 17 -6.73 -6.12 -14.21
N SER A 18 -7.87 -5.64 -13.72
CA SER A 18 -7.92 -4.32 -13.09
C SER A 18 -7.19 -4.31 -11.75
N ILE A 19 -6.84 -3.12 -11.25
CA ILE A 19 -6.29 -2.96 -9.88
C ILE A 19 -7.22 -3.55 -8.82
N LEU A 20 -8.54 -3.55 -9.07
CA LEU A 20 -9.53 -4.13 -8.16
C LEU A 20 -9.44 -5.66 -8.15
N ASP A 21 -9.19 -6.29 -9.30
CA ASP A 21 -8.99 -7.73 -9.40
C ASP A 21 -7.71 -8.15 -8.65
N LEU A 22 -6.61 -7.41 -8.81
CA LEU A 22 -5.38 -7.64 -8.06
C LEU A 22 -5.60 -7.55 -6.54
N ILE A 23 -6.37 -6.55 -6.09
CA ILE A 23 -6.71 -6.39 -4.67
C ILE A 23 -7.60 -7.54 -4.18
N ALA A 24 -8.61 -7.92 -4.95
CA ALA A 24 -9.50 -9.02 -4.60
C ALA A 24 -8.73 -10.34 -4.45
N LEU A 25 -7.91 -10.68 -5.44
CA LEU A 25 -7.08 -11.88 -5.43
C LEU A 25 -6.06 -11.85 -4.29
N THR A 26 -5.42 -10.70 -4.04
CA THR A 26 -4.46 -10.60 -2.93
C THR A 26 -5.13 -10.83 -1.59
N ARG A 27 -6.36 -10.33 -1.39
CA ARG A 27 -7.11 -10.56 -0.16
C ARG A 27 -7.45 -12.03 0.04
N GLU A 28 -7.81 -12.73 -1.04
CA GLU A 28 -8.05 -14.18 -1.00
C GLU A 28 -6.77 -14.95 -0.64
N ILE A 29 -5.65 -14.61 -1.27
CA ILE A 29 -4.35 -15.28 -1.07
C ILE A 29 -3.78 -15.02 0.33
N THR A 30 -3.88 -13.77 0.81
CA THR A 30 -3.29 -13.36 2.11
C THR A 30 -4.25 -13.57 3.29
N GLY A 31 -5.54 -13.78 3.03
CA GLY A 31 -6.59 -13.88 4.05
C GLY A 31 -6.95 -12.55 4.71
N GLN A 32 -6.57 -11.42 4.10
CA GLN A 32 -6.63 -10.11 4.74
C GLN A 32 -7.87 -9.30 4.39
N ARG A 33 -8.29 -8.47 5.36
CA ARG A 33 -9.32 -7.45 5.13
C ARG A 33 -8.67 -6.24 4.50
N GLY A 34 -9.21 -5.77 3.37
CA GLY A 34 -8.74 -4.56 2.70
C GLY A 34 -9.72 -3.41 2.89
N VAL A 35 -9.20 -2.21 3.12
CA VAL A 35 -9.90 -0.93 2.94
C VAL A 35 -9.26 -0.25 1.74
N ILE A 36 -10.09 0.11 0.77
CA ILE A 36 -9.64 0.90 -0.39
C ILE A 36 -10.07 2.34 -0.13
N ASN A 37 -9.12 3.23 0.08
CA ASN A 37 -9.42 4.67 0.11
C ASN A 37 -9.15 5.22 -1.27
N ARG A 38 -10.22 5.51 -2.01
CA ARG A 38 -10.07 6.20 -3.28
C ARG A 38 -9.67 7.64 -2.97
N GLY A 39 -8.59 8.09 -3.62
CA GLY A 39 -8.36 9.51 -3.81
C GLY A 39 -9.46 10.10 -4.71
N TRP A 40 -9.10 10.92 -5.70
CA TRP A 40 -10.04 11.55 -6.62
C TRP A 40 -10.78 10.53 -7.53
N GLY A 41 -11.72 9.74 -6.98
CA GLY A 41 -12.40 8.65 -7.70
C GLY A 41 -13.61 7.98 -7.03
N GLY A 42 -13.87 8.12 -5.72
CA GLY A 42 -15.21 7.95 -5.10
C GLY A 42 -15.80 6.53 -4.86
N LEU A 43 -15.11 5.58 -4.20
CA LEU A 43 -15.69 4.23 -3.85
C LEU A 43 -15.90 4.14 -2.33
N VAL A 44 -15.25 5.02 -1.57
CA VAL A 44 -15.48 5.30 -0.15
C VAL A 44 -15.06 6.77 0.08
N ASP A 45 -15.63 7.43 1.08
CA ASP A 45 -15.24 8.79 1.49
C ASP A 45 -13.74 8.88 1.85
N ASN A 46 -13.15 10.06 1.69
CA ASN A 46 -11.74 10.30 1.99
C ASN A 46 -11.54 10.34 3.51
N TRP A 47 -11.07 9.24 4.11
CA TRP A 47 -10.80 9.19 5.55
C TRP A 47 -9.47 9.87 5.89
N PRO A 48 -9.40 10.64 7.00
CA PRO A 48 -8.15 11.18 7.49
C PRO A 48 -7.11 10.07 7.73
N HIS A 49 -5.92 10.19 7.13
CA HIS A 49 -4.88 9.16 7.22
C HIS A 49 -4.37 8.95 8.64
N ASP A 50 -4.31 10.01 9.44
CA ASP A 50 -3.93 9.99 10.85
C ASP A 50 -4.89 9.15 11.71
N TRP A 51 -6.19 9.17 11.40
CA TRP A 51 -7.17 8.28 12.03
C TRP A 51 -7.08 6.85 11.49
N LEU A 52 -6.96 6.71 10.17
CA LEU A 52 -7.10 5.40 9.51
C LEU A 52 -5.86 4.52 9.71
N PHE A 53 -4.66 5.07 9.54
CA PHE A 53 -3.43 4.26 9.56
C PHE A 53 -3.11 3.70 10.93
N GLN A 54 -3.56 4.34 12.01
CA GLN A 54 -3.51 3.79 13.37
C GLN A 54 -4.32 2.49 13.54
N ARG A 55 -5.20 2.16 12.59
CA ARG A 55 -6.05 0.97 12.59
C ARG A 55 -5.63 -0.03 11.51
N CYS A 56 -4.53 0.22 10.82
CA CYS A 56 -4.01 -0.63 9.77
C CYS A 56 -2.78 -1.39 10.25
N SER A 57 -2.62 -2.61 9.74
CA SER A 57 -1.42 -3.43 9.94
C SER A 57 -0.41 -3.25 8.81
N ALA A 58 -0.86 -2.78 7.65
CA ALA A 58 -0.02 -2.46 6.49
C ALA A 58 -0.73 -1.44 5.59
N VAL A 59 0.06 -0.61 4.90
CA VAL A 59 -0.44 0.40 3.95
C VAL A 59 0.30 0.30 2.62
N VAL A 60 -0.44 0.23 1.51
CA VAL A 60 0.11 0.29 0.14
C VAL A 60 -0.37 1.57 -0.52
N HIS A 61 0.55 2.41 -0.99
CA HIS A 61 0.20 3.68 -1.64
C HIS A 61 1.29 4.13 -2.62
N HIS A 62 1.02 5.15 -3.43
CA HIS A 62 1.95 5.58 -4.47
C HIS A 62 3.17 6.40 -3.97
N GLY A 63 3.37 6.60 -2.67
CA GLY A 63 4.50 7.39 -2.15
C GLY A 63 4.35 8.91 -2.08
N GLY A 64 3.14 9.48 -2.10
CA GLY A 64 2.98 10.92 -1.88
C GLY A 64 3.40 11.35 -0.48
N VAL A 65 4.20 12.41 -0.34
CA VAL A 65 4.84 12.85 0.92
C VAL A 65 3.90 12.85 2.14
N GLY A 66 2.68 13.39 2.00
CA GLY A 66 1.72 13.44 3.11
C GLY A 66 1.19 12.06 3.54
N THR A 67 1.00 11.16 2.59
CA THR A 67 0.61 9.77 2.88
C THR A 67 1.76 8.99 3.50
N THR A 68 2.98 9.14 2.95
CA THR A 68 4.19 8.53 3.52
C THR A 68 4.40 8.98 4.97
N ALA A 69 4.36 10.29 5.21
CA ALA A 69 4.54 10.85 6.54
C ALA A 69 3.47 10.37 7.53
N ALA A 70 2.21 10.25 7.09
CA ALA A 70 1.14 9.71 7.93
C ALA A 70 1.36 8.22 8.28
N GLY A 71 1.80 7.40 7.33
CA GLY A 71 2.10 5.98 7.56
C GLY A 71 3.23 5.79 8.56
N LEU A 72 4.32 6.53 8.36
CA LEU A 72 5.47 6.55 9.27
C LEU A 72 5.08 7.03 10.67
N LYS A 73 4.30 8.10 10.77
CA LYS A 73 3.82 8.62 12.06
C LYS A 73 2.94 7.61 12.80
N ALA A 74 2.16 6.81 12.08
CA ALA A 74 1.32 5.75 12.66
C ALA A 74 2.11 4.48 13.00
N ALA A 75 3.43 4.43 12.72
CA ALA A 75 4.25 3.22 12.80
C ALA A 75 3.63 2.04 12.04
N CYS A 76 2.94 2.34 10.93
CA CYS A 76 2.31 1.33 10.10
C CYS A 76 3.27 0.95 8.96
N PRO A 77 3.69 -0.33 8.84
CA PRO A 77 4.49 -0.81 7.72
C PRO A 77 3.90 -0.36 6.38
N THR A 78 4.73 0.16 5.48
CA THR A 78 4.23 0.71 4.21
C THR A 78 5.01 0.27 2.99
N THR A 79 4.30 -0.08 1.91
CA THR A 79 4.88 -0.29 0.58
C THR A 79 4.52 0.88 -0.31
N ILE A 80 5.55 1.40 -0.99
CA ILE A 80 5.39 2.47 -1.97
C ILE A 80 5.41 1.90 -3.38
N VAL A 81 4.40 2.29 -4.18
CA VAL A 81 4.25 1.94 -5.59
C VAL A 81 4.47 3.21 -6.43
N PRO A 82 5.72 3.61 -6.69
CA PRO A 82 6.00 4.91 -7.29
C PRO A 82 5.61 4.94 -8.78
N PHE A 83 5.11 6.09 -9.22
CA PHE A 83 4.80 6.41 -10.61
C PHE A 83 5.60 7.63 -11.12
N PHE A 84 5.80 8.67 -10.30
CA PHE A 84 6.53 9.88 -10.71
C PHE A 84 6.95 10.77 -9.52
N GLY A 85 7.75 11.81 -9.80
CA GLY A 85 8.08 12.86 -8.83
C GLY A 85 8.98 12.36 -7.70
N ASP A 86 8.64 12.72 -6.46
CA ASP A 86 9.38 12.35 -5.25
C ASP A 86 9.06 10.94 -4.73
N GLN A 87 8.17 10.21 -5.38
CA GLN A 87 7.68 8.91 -4.93
C GLN A 87 8.77 7.83 -4.87
N PRO A 88 9.69 7.70 -5.84
CA PRO A 88 10.80 6.74 -5.74
C PRO A 88 11.70 7.01 -4.54
N PHE A 89 12.02 8.28 -4.30
CA PHE A 89 12.81 8.70 -3.13
C PHE A 89 12.14 8.27 -1.82
N TRP A 90 10.83 8.52 -1.66
CA TRP A 90 10.13 8.07 -0.46
C TRP A 90 10.09 6.55 -0.33
N GLY A 91 9.96 5.83 -1.44
CA GLY A 91 10.05 4.37 -1.49
C GLY A 91 11.39 3.85 -0.98
N GLU A 92 12.48 4.42 -1.46
CA GLU A 92 13.83 4.09 -1.00
C GLU A 92 14.02 4.44 0.48
N MET A 93 13.52 5.58 0.94
CA MET A 93 13.63 5.99 2.34
C MET A 93 12.88 5.05 3.28
N VAL A 94 11.68 4.60 2.90
CA VAL A 94 10.91 3.60 3.66
C VAL A 94 11.68 2.28 3.73
N HIS A 95 12.18 1.80 2.58
CA HIS A 95 12.92 0.55 2.52
C HIS A 95 14.23 0.60 3.31
N ALA A 96 15.04 1.64 3.13
CA ALA A 96 16.34 1.81 3.79
C ALA A 96 16.21 1.93 5.32
N ARG A 97 15.04 2.32 5.82
CA ARG A 97 14.74 2.39 7.26
C ARG A 97 14.12 1.12 7.82
N GLY A 98 13.90 0.09 6.99
CA GLY A 98 13.32 -1.19 7.40
C GLY A 98 11.84 -1.12 7.75
N VAL A 99 11.14 -0.03 7.40
CA VAL A 99 9.72 0.20 7.73
C VAL A 99 8.77 -0.17 6.58
N GLY A 100 9.29 -0.94 5.63
CA GLY A 100 8.59 -1.44 4.46
C GLY A 100 9.52 -2.21 3.51
N PRO A 101 8.96 -2.96 2.55
CA PRO A 101 9.74 -3.64 1.53
C PRO A 101 10.31 -2.65 0.51
N ALA A 102 11.14 -3.14 -0.40
CA ALA A 102 11.58 -2.36 -1.55
C ALA A 102 10.37 -1.80 -2.33
N PRO A 103 10.46 -0.57 -2.86
CA PRO A 103 9.38 0.00 -3.65
C PRO A 103 9.10 -0.85 -4.89
N VAL A 104 7.83 -0.90 -5.30
CA VAL A 104 7.40 -1.64 -6.49
C VAL A 104 6.98 -0.64 -7.56
N PRO A 105 7.84 -0.34 -8.56
CA PRO A 105 7.48 0.57 -9.64
C PRO A 105 6.14 0.21 -10.29
N ALA A 106 5.35 1.22 -10.65
CA ALA A 106 3.99 1.03 -11.12
C ALA A 106 3.88 0.19 -12.41
N ASP A 107 4.86 0.30 -13.30
CA ASP A 107 4.99 -0.47 -14.54
C ASP A 107 5.38 -1.93 -14.30
N GLU A 108 5.97 -2.24 -13.14
CA GLU A 108 6.28 -3.59 -12.73
C GLU A 108 5.31 -4.16 -11.69
N PHE A 109 4.21 -3.45 -11.39
CA PHE A 109 3.26 -3.85 -10.36
C PHE A 109 2.47 -5.10 -10.81
N SER A 110 2.46 -6.12 -9.96
CA SER A 110 1.81 -7.40 -10.24
C SER A 110 1.15 -7.99 -8.99
N LEU A 111 0.35 -9.05 -9.18
CA LEU A 111 -0.28 -9.77 -8.07
C LEU A 111 0.78 -10.32 -7.10
N GLU A 112 1.81 -10.95 -7.65
CA GLU A 112 2.90 -11.59 -6.90
C GLU A 112 3.61 -10.56 -6.04
N LYS A 113 3.99 -9.42 -6.62
CA LYS A 113 4.66 -8.35 -5.87
C LYS A 113 3.78 -7.74 -4.79
N LEU A 114 2.48 -7.59 -5.04
CA LEU A 114 1.53 -7.10 -4.04
C LEU A 114 1.38 -8.10 -2.87
N VAL A 115 1.28 -9.39 -3.17
CA VAL A 115 1.22 -10.46 -2.16
C VAL A 115 2.50 -10.49 -1.33
N ASP A 116 3.66 -10.43 -1.97
CA ASP A 116 4.96 -10.47 -1.29
C ASP A 116 5.18 -9.24 -0.42
N ALA A 117 4.81 -8.06 -0.91
CA ALA A 117 4.85 -6.83 -0.13
C ALA A 117 3.97 -6.91 1.13
N ILE A 118 2.74 -7.43 1.00
CA ILE A 118 1.83 -7.62 2.14
C ILE A 118 2.39 -8.65 3.13
N ARG A 119 2.94 -9.77 2.66
CA ARG A 119 3.56 -10.78 3.53
C ARG A 119 4.75 -10.20 4.29
N PHE A 120 5.61 -9.46 3.62
CA PHE A 120 6.76 -8.79 4.23
C PHE A 120 6.31 -7.84 5.35
N MET A 121 5.35 -6.96 5.06
CA MET A 121 4.85 -5.98 6.03
C MET A 121 4.13 -6.61 7.24
N LEU A 122 3.71 -7.86 7.14
CA LEU A 122 3.03 -8.59 8.20
C LEU A 122 3.92 -9.63 8.89
N ASP A 123 5.18 -9.78 8.47
CA ASP A 123 6.13 -10.64 9.16
C ASP A 123 6.41 -10.05 10.55
N PRO A 124 6.18 -10.80 11.65
CA PRO A 124 6.47 -10.32 13.01
C PRO A 124 7.94 -9.97 13.28
N LYS A 125 8.86 -10.31 12.37
CA LYS A 125 10.29 -10.01 12.48
C LYS A 125 10.71 -8.70 11.81
N MET A 126 9.80 -8.04 11.08
CA MET A 126 9.99 -6.69 10.56
C MET A 126 9.90 -5.67 11.71
#